data_AF-A0A934GQP8-F1
#
_entry.id   AF-A0A934GQP8-F1
#
_cell.length_a   1.000
_cell.length_b   1.000
_cell.length_c   1.000
_cell.angle_alpha   90.00
_cell.angle_beta   90.00
_cell.angle_gamma   90.00
#
_symmetry.space_group_name_H-M   'P 1'
#
loop_
_entity.id
_entity.type
_entity.pdbx_description
1 polymer ?
#
loop_
_entity_poly.entity_id
_entity_poly.type
_entity_poly.pdbx_seq_one_letter_code
_entity_poly.pdbx_strand_id
1 'polypeptide(L)'
;MRTATSCLIAFLLASLPVAAQETPESAASAEIIAPRQGLTFIDLKLFDAKLSQELNSGKDRVEVEMSGKVPLNDIPERIDKWVSRVGEQGSVEVREVPRTRMVIFGLLPMIFSAFQSTSEDRMLEPAKNYNASILYRRDANGESSIERIVFTRKK
;
A
#
# COMPACT_ATOMS: atom_id res chain seq x y z
N MET A 1 49.85 -54.54 44.47
CA MET A 1 49.76 -54.24 45.92
C MET A 1 49.90 -52.74 46.11
N ARG A 2 48.97 -52.13 46.86
CA ARG A 2 49.14 -50.90 47.68
C ARG A 2 49.40 -49.58 46.96
N THR A 3 48.86 -48.42 47.32
CA THR A 3 47.74 -47.91 48.14
C THR A 3 47.80 -46.38 47.93
N ALA A 4 46.67 -45.71 48.08
CA ALA A 4 46.54 -44.25 48.05
C ALA A 4 47.44 -43.54 49.07
N THR A 5 47.90 -42.31 48.78
CA THR A 5 48.09 -41.28 49.82
C THR A 5 48.05 -39.86 49.22
N SER A 6 47.26 -39.03 49.88
CA SER A 6 47.04 -37.59 49.71
C SER A 6 48.31 -36.75 49.94
N CYS A 7 48.45 -35.58 49.29
CA CYS A 7 48.88 -34.37 49.98
C CYS A 7 48.61 -33.08 49.18
N LEU A 8 48.03 -32.13 49.91
CA LEU A 8 47.86 -30.69 49.70
C LEU A 8 49.06 -29.97 49.04
N ILE A 9 48.77 -28.85 48.35
CA ILE A 9 49.43 -27.50 48.35
C ILE A 9 48.81 -26.75 47.14
N ALA A 10 47.85 -25.82 47.29
CA ALA A 10 47.90 -24.44 47.78
C ALA A 10 48.71 -23.46 46.90
N PHE A 11 48.09 -22.30 46.61
CA PHE A 11 48.56 -21.13 45.83
C PHE A 11 48.50 -21.28 44.30
N LEU A 12 47.97 -20.33 43.51
CA LEU A 12 48.13 -18.88 43.60
C LEU A 12 47.01 -18.18 42.79
N LEU A 13 46.51 -17.06 43.32
CA LEU A 13 45.52 -16.18 42.70
C LEU A 13 46.02 -15.59 41.36
N ALA A 14 45.18 -15.64 40.32
CA ALA A 14 45.24 -14.71 39.20
C ALA A 14 43.81 -14.32 38.81
N SER A 15 43.28 -13.30 39.47
CA SER A 15 42.03 -12.63 39.12
C SER A 15 42.25 -11.78 37.86
N LEU A 16 41.80 -12.28 36.71
CA LEU A 16 41.64 -11.49 35.49
C LEU A 16 40.29 -10.74 35.56
N PRO A 17 40.25 -9.41 35.42
CA PRO A 17 39.00 -8.73 35.12
C PRO A 17 38.63 -9.03 33.66
N VAL A 18 37.63 -9.89 33.47
CA VAL A 18 36.90 -9.96 32.19
C VAL A 18 36.23 -8.59 32.02
N ALA A 19 36.76 -7.80 31.08
CA ALA A 19 36.05 -6.66 30.54
C ALA A 19 34.83 -7.22 29.78
N ALA A 20 33.66 -7.12 30.39
CA ALA A 20 32.39 -7.34 29.72
C ALA A 20 32.27 -6.28 28.62
N GLN A 21 32.46 -6.69 27.36
CA GLN A 21 32.04 -5.87 26.23
C GLN A 21 30.51 -5.95 26.17
N GLU A 22 29.86 -4.96 26.79
CA GLU A 22 28.47 -4.64 26.54
C GLU A 22 28.35 -4.29 25.06
N THR A 23 27.97 -5.29 24.26
CA THR A 23 27.57 -5.08 22.88
C THR A 23 26.26 -4.31 22.94
N PRO A 24 26.15 -3.09 22.41
CA PRO A 24 24.87 -2.43 22.33
C PRO A 24 24.01 -3.25 21.40
N GLU A 25 23.04 -3.96 21.99
CA GLU A 25 21.88 -4.54 21.33
C GLU A 25 21.13 -3.38 20.67
N SER A 26 21.59 -3.03 19.47
CA SER A 26 20.87 -2.16 18.57
C SER A 26 19.68 -2.96 18.09
N ALA A 27 18.61 -2.89 18.88
CA ALA A 27 17.25 -3.13 18.45
C ALA A 27 16.90 -2.06 17.40
N ALA A 28 17.55 -2.15 16.23
CA ALA A 28 16.96 -1.71 15.00
C ALA A 28 15.80 -2.66 14.76
N SER A 29 14.64 -2.30 15.33
CA SER A 29 13.36 -2.69 14.81
C SER A 29 13.35 -2.20 13.36
N ALA A 30 13.89 -3.04 12.47
CA ALA A 30 13.56 -2.99 11.07
C ALA A 30 12.08 -3.32 11.05
N GLU A 31 11.27 -2.26 11.14
CA GLU A 31 9.90 -2.28 10.71
C GLU A 31 9.97 -2.87 9.31
N ILE A 32 9.62 -4.15 9.19
CA ILE A 32 9.43 -4.82 7.93
C ILE A 32 8.26 -4.03 7.34
N ILE A 33 8.58 -3.01 6.54
CA ILE A 33 7.62 -2.34 5.70
C ILE A 33 7.18 -3.44 4.74
N ALA A 34 6.14 -4.17 5.12
CA ALA A 34 5.51 -5.13 4.24
C ALA A 34 5.23 -4.36 2.94
N PRO A 35 5.71 -4.84 1.78
CA PRO A 35 5.49 -4.14 0.53
C PRO A 35 3.99 -3.91 0.42
N ARG A 36 3.59 -2.64 0.38
CA ARG A 36 2.19 -2.24 0.25
C ARG A 36 1.70 -2.91 -1.03
N GLN A 37 0.86 -3.94 -0.91
CA GLN A 37 0.46 -4.83 -2.01
C GLN A 37 -0.52 -4.09 -2.95
N GLY A 38 -0.06 -3.02 -3.59
CA GLY A 38 -0.79 -2.22 -4.57
C GLY A 38 -0.54 -2.72 -6.00
N LEU A 39 -1.52 -2.55 -6.86
CA LEU A 39 -1.41 -2.79 -8.29
C LEU A 39 -0.83 -1.54 -8.96
N THR A 40 0.25 -1.66 -9.72
CA THR A 40 0.69 -0.53 -10.55
C THR A 40 -0.15 -0.48 -11.83
N PHE A 41 -0.69 0.69 -12.14
CA PHE A 41 -1.39 0.93 -13.40
C PHE A 41 -0.43 0.77 -14.57
N ILE A 42 -0.91 0.10 -15.61
CA ILE A 42 -0.30 0.02 -16.93
C ILE A 42 -1.46 0.04 -17.92
N ASP A 43 -1.33 0.77 -19.03
CA ASP A 43 -2.40 0.82 -20.01
C ASP A 43 -2.37 -0.39 -20.96
N LEU A 44 -2.61 -1.57 -20.39
CA LEU A 44 -2.68 -2.84 -21.10
C LEU A 44 -3.88 -3.64 -20.60
N LYS A 45 -4.47 -4.47 -21.47
CA LYS A 45 -5.60 -5.35 -21.10
C LYS A 45 -5.33 -6.24 -19.88
N LEU A 46 -4.07 -6.62 -19.63
CA LEU A 46 -3.68 -7.41 -18.47
C LEU A 46 -3.97 -6.71 -17.15
N PHE A 47 -3.92 -5.37 -17.12
CA PHE A 47 -4.27 -4.58 -15.94
C PHE A 47 -5.70 -4.85 -15.50
N ASP A 48 -6.65 -4.88 -16.43
CA ASP A 48 -8.06 -5.09 -16.10
C ASP A 48 -8.31 -6.46 -15.48
N ALA A 49 -7.68 -7.50 -16.02
CA ALA A 49 -7.79 -8.84 -15.46
C ALA A 49 -7.25 -8.91 -14.02
N LYS A 50 -6.11 -8.24 -13.76
CA LYS A 50 -5.53 -8.16 -12.41
C LYS A 50 -6.41 -7.37 -11.46
N LEU A 51 -6.90 -6.20 -11.88
CA LEU A 51 -7.77 -5.39 -11.04
C LEU A 51 -9.09 -6.11 -10.74
N SER A 52 -9.69 -6.76 -11.74
CA SER A 52 -10.87 -7.61 -11.56
C SER A 52 -10.63 -8.69 -10.51
N GLN A 53 -9.51 -9.42 -10.63
CA GLN A 53 -9.14 -10.47 -9.69
C GLN A 53 -8.96 -9.92 -8.26
N GLU A 54 -8.25 -8.81 -8.12
CA GLU A 54 -8.02 -8.14 -6.83
C GLU A 54 -9.35 -7.72 -6.17
N LEU A 55 -10.25 -7.09 -6.91
CA LEU A 55 -11.57 -6.70 -6.40
C LEU A 55 -12.46 -7.91 -6.11
N ASN A 56 -12.38 -8.97 -6.92
CA ASN A 56 -13.15 -10.19 -6.72
C ASN A 56 -12.63 -11.02 -5.54
N SER A 57 -11.38 -10.83 -5.12
CA SER A 57 -10.83 -11.49 -3.92
C SER A 57 -11.47 -11.01 -2.61
N GLY A 58 -12.27 -9.95 -2.66
CA GLY A 58 -13.02 -9.45 -1.50
C GLY A 58 -12.18 -8.68 -0.48
N LYS A 59 -10.96 -8.26 -0.85
CA LYS A 59 -10.11 -7.39 -0.02
C LYS A 59 -10.87 -6.11 0.34
N ASP A 60 -10.78 -5.68 1.59
CA ASP A 60 -11.43 -4.44 2.04
C ASP A 60 -10.89 -3.20 1.32
N ARG A 61 -9.65 -3.28 0.82
CA ARG A 61 -8.94 -2.17 0.19
C ARG A 61 -8.01 -2.68 -0.92
N VAL A 62 -8.14 -2.10 -2.11
CA VAL A 62 -7.25 -2.33 -3.26
C VAL A 62 -6.70 -0.98 -3.71
N GLU A 63 -5.38 -0.82 -3.73
CA GLU A 63 -4.72 0.41 -4.19
C GLU A 63 -4.15 0.21 -5.58
N VAL A 64 -4.39 1.17 -6.47
CA VAL A 64 -3.81 1.24 -7.81
C VAL A 64 -2.89 2.46 -7.89
N GLU A 65 -1.59 2.25 -8.01
CA GLU A 65 -0.60 3.32 -8.14
C GLU A 65 -0.42 3.72 -9.61
N MET A 66 -0.35 5.02 -9.91
CA MET A 66 -0.16 5.48 -11.29
C MET A 66 1.30 5.34 -11.71
N SER A 67 1.55 4.69 -12.85
CA SER A 67 2.88 4.68 -13.46
C SER A 67 3.15 6.03 -14.14
N GLY A 68 3.90 6.90 -13.47
CA GLY A 68 4.28 8.21 -14.01
C GLY A 68 3.25 9.32 -13.73
N LYS A 69 3.45 10.48 -14.36
CA LYS A 69 2.61 11.68 -14.15
C LYS A 69 1.36 11.58 -15.01
N VAL A 70 0.23 11.19 -14.42
CA VAL A 70 -1.08 11.18 -15.07
C VAL A 70 -1.84 12.45 -14.66
N PRO A 71 -2.16 13.38 -15.58
CA PRO A 71 -2.93 14.58 -15.24
C PRO A 71 -4.33 14.25 -14.73
N LEU A 72 -4.83 14.98 -13.73
CA LEU A 72 -6.17 14.75 -13.18
C LEU A 72 -7.29 15.01 -14.21
N ASN A 73 -7.05 15.87 -15.18
CA ASN A 73 -7.96 16.20 -16.28
C ASN A 73 -7.84 15.28 -17.50
N ASP A 74 -6.90 14.32 -17.46
CA ASP A 74 -6.64 13.38 -18.56
C ASP A 74 -6.57 11.96 -17.98
N ILE A 75 -7.69 11.52 -17.41
CA ILE A 75 -7.83 10.19 -16.83
C ILE A 75 -7.84 9.15 -17.96
N PRO A 76 -6.97 8.13 -17.93
CA PRO A 76 -6.99 7.07 -18.94
C PRO A 76 -8.36 6.42 -19.04
N GLU A 77 -8.86 6.19 -20.26
CA GLU A 77 -10.19 5.61 -20.53
C GLU A 77 -10.44 4.33 -19.73
N ARG A 78 -9.40 3.50 -19.58
CA ARG A 78 -9.45 2.28 -18.78
C ARG A 78 -9.83 2.54 -17.33
N ILE A 79 -9.18 3.53 -16.71
CA ILE A 79 -9.48 3.94 -15.34
C ILE A 79 -10.89 4.54 -15.26
N ASP A 80 -11.23 5.42 -16.20
CA ASP A 80 -12.55 6.04 -16.25
C ASP A 80 -13.66 4.98 -16.30
N LYS A 81 -13.47 3.93 -17.09
CA LYS A 81 -14.38 2.78 -17.18
C LYS A 81 -14.54 2.04 -15.83
N TRP A 82 -13.44 1.75 -15.14
CA TRP A 82 -13.49 1.10 -13.81
C TRP A 82 -14.17 1.97 -12.75
N VAL A 83 -13.87 3.26 -12.74
CA VAL A 83 -14.39 4.22 -11.77
C VAL A 83 -15.86 4.55 -12.06
N SER A 84 -16.24 4.67 -13.34
CA SER A 84 -17.63 4.80 -13.76
C SER A 84 -18.46 3.61 -13.30
N ARG A 85 -17.92 2.40 -13.44
CA ARG A 85 -18.58 1.18 -12.96
C ARG A 85 -18.80 1.16 -11.45
N VAL A 86 -17.87 1.73 -10.68
CA VAL A 86 -18.06 1.97 -9.24
C VAL A 86 -19.19 2.96 -9.02
N GLY A 87 -19.19 4.09 -9.75
CA GLY A 87 -20.18 5.15 -9.62
C GLY A 87 -21.64 4.73 -9.89
N GLU A 88 -21.86 3.62 -10.60
CA GLU A 88 -23.21 3.06 -10.78
C GLU A 88 -23.86 2.56 -9.47
N GLN A 89 -23.08 2.08 -8.50
CA GLN A 89 -23.60 1.48 -7.25
C GLN A 89 -22.84 1.87 -5.98
N GLY A 90 -21.83 2.71 -6.09
CA GLY A 90 -20.97 3.17 -5.01
C GLY A 90 -20.68 4.65 -5.14
N SER A 91 -19.80 5.15 -4.27
CA SER A 91 -19.32 6.53 -4.35
C SER A 91 -17.96 6.61 -5.01
N VAL A 92 -17.74 7.70 -5.74
CA VAL A 92 -16.42 8.08 -6.22
C VAL A 92 -16.08 9.45 -5.67
N GLU A 93 -14.89 9.56 -5.11
CA GLU A 93 -14.39 10.81 -4.54
C GLU A 93 -13.02 11.16 -5.10
N VAL A 94 -12.74 12.45 -5.19
CA VAL A 94 -11.43 12.96 -5.62
C VAL A 94 -10.86 13.79 -4.50
N ARG A 95 -9.65 13.46 -4.04
CA ARG A 95 -9.01 14.09 -2.87
C ARG A 95 -7.56 14.43 -3.16
N GLU A 96 -7.11 15.59 -2.68
CA GLU A 96 -5.69 15.94 -2.71
C GLU A 96 -4.94 15.16 -1.61
N VAL A 97 -3.78 14.59 -1.94
CA VAL A 97 -2.90 13.95 -0.96
C VAL A 97 -2.27 15.07 -0.12
N PRO A 98 -2.49 15.09 1.20
CA PRO A 98 -1.95 16.15 2.03
C PRO A 98 -0.41 16.05 2.05
N ARG A 99 0.26 17.19 1.79
CA ARG A 99 1.73 17.29 1.81
C ARG A 99 2.34 17.08 3.20
N THR A 100 1.53 17.15 4.25
CA THR A 100 1.92 16.99 5.66
C THR A 100 0.84 16.22 6.41
N ARG A 101 1.20 15.51 7.49
CA ARG A 101 0.34 14.57 8.25
C ARG A 101 -0.88 15.20 8.97
N MET A 102 -1.28 16.42 8.62
CA MET A 102 -2.43 17.14 9.19
C MET A 102 -3.29 17.81 8.10
N VAL A 103 -4.56 17.38 8.01
CA VAL A 103 -5.79 18.04 7.51
C VAL A 103 -5.83 18.49 6.01
N ILE A 104 -6.94 18.64 5.27
CA ILE A 104 -8.43 18.65 5.40
C ILE A 104 -9.02 17.99 4.12
N PHE A 105 -10.17 17.33 4.23
CA PHE A 105 -10.95 16.79 3.10
C PHE A 105 -11.59 17.90 2.26
N GLY A 106 -11.14 18.07 1.02
CA GLY A 106 -11.92 18.70 -0.04
C GLY A 106 -12.62 17.61 -0.84
N LEU A 107 -13.93 17.43 -0.62
CA LEU A 107 -14.74 16.56 -1.46
C LEU A 107 -15.15 17.36 -2.71
N LEU A 108 -14.54 17.06 -3.86
CA LEU A 108 -15.08 17.51 -5.12
C LEU A 108 -16.08 16.46 -5.63
N PRO A 109 -17.36 16.81 -5.84
CA PRO A 109 -18.28 15.94 -6.56
C PRO A 109 -17.84 15.91 -8.02
N MET A 110 -17.14 14.84 -8.43
CA MET A 110 -16.88 14.58 -9.84
C MET A 110 -18.07 13.83 -10.41
N ILE A 111 -18.69 14.43 -11.44
CA ILE A 111 -19.77 13.79 -12.20
C ILE A 111 -19.10 12.93 -13.26
N PHE A 112 -19.08 11.62 -13.06
CA PHE A 112 -18.61 10.68 -14.08
C PHE A 112 -19.64 10.60 -15.20
N SER A 113 -19.17 10.62 -16.44
CA SER A 113 -20.00 10.38 -17.62
C SER A 113 -20.65 9.01 -17.45
N ALA A 114 -21.98 8.95 -17.34
CA ALA A 114 -22.70 7.68 -17.30
C ALA A 114 -22.55 6.97 -18.66
N PHE A 115 -21.51 6.15 -18.79
CA PHE A 115 -21.30 5.32 -19.98
C PHE A 115 -22.32 4.18 -19.96
N GLN A 116 -23.10 4.04 -21.03
CA GLN A 116 -23.95 2.86 -21.22
C GLN A 116 -23.05 1.65 -21.55
N SER A 117 -22.64 0.93 -20.50
CA SER A 117 -21.93 -0.34 -20.61
C SER A 117 -22.81 -1.37 -21.32
N THR A 118 -22.53 -1.65 -22.59
CA THR A 118 -23.07 -2.83 -23.27
C THR A 118 -22.57 -4.10 -22.55
N SER A 119 -23.29 -5.20 -22.65
CA SER A 119 -23.22 -6.40 -21.79
C SER A 119 -21.89 -7.19 -21.75
N GLU A 120 -20.77 -6.64 -22.22
CA GLU A 120 -19.48 -7.33 -22.37
C GLU A 120 -18.57 -7.32 -21.14
N ASP A 121 -18.81 -6.47 -20.14
CA ASP A 121 -17.81 -6.29 -19.09
C ASP A 121 -18.11 -7.04 -17.78
N ARG A 122 -18.36 -8.35 -17.88
CA ARG A 122 -18.37 -9.24 -16.70
C ARG A 122 -17.14 -9.05 -15.81
N MET A 123 -16.02 -8.68 -16.42
CA MET A 123 -14.77 -8.36 -15.73
C MET A 123 -14.89 -7.15 -14.79
N LEU A 124 -15.74 -6.17 -15.08
CA LEU A 124 -15.93 -5.00 -14.22
C LEU A 124 -16.96 -5.24 -13.10
N GLU A 125 -17.71 -6.34 -13.13
CA GLU A 125 -18.74 -6.64 -12.11
C GLU A 125 -18.26 -6.50 -10.67
N PRO A 126 -17.04 -6.98 -10.30
CA PRO A 126 -16.54 -6.82 -8.93
C PRO A 126 -16.50 -5.37 -8.45
N ALA A 127 -16.31 -4.39 -9.35
CA ALA A 127 -16.21 -2.97 -9.02
C ALA A 127 -17.50 -2.41 -8.40
N LYS A 128 -18.68 -2.98 -8.73
CA LYS A 128 -19.96 -2.60 -8.10
C LYS A 128 -19.95 -2.71 -6.59
N ASN A 129 -19.07 -3.53 -6.01
CA ASN A 129 -19.01 -3.80 -4.58
C ASN A 129 -18.11 -2.83 -3.81
N TYR A 130 -17.57 -1.82 -4.48
CA TYR A 130 -16.58 -0.90 -3.91
C TYR A 130 -17.04 0.56 -4.04
N ASN A 131 -16.39 1.42 -3.28
CA ASN A 131 -16.28 2.86 -3.49
C ASN A 131 -14.88 3.16 -4.02
N ALA A 132 -14.68 4.28 -4.71
CA ALA A 132 -13.39 4.69 -5.25
C ALA A 132 -12.95 6.06 -4.71
N SER A 133 -11.64 6.21 -4.46
CA SER A 133 -11.01 7.49 -4.14
C SER A 133 -9.83 7.74 -5.06
N ILE A 134 -9.93 8.76 -5.91
CA ILE A 134 -8.84 9.24 -6.75
C ILE A 134 -8.02 10.22 -5.92
N LEU A 135 -6.78 9.83 -5.60
CA LEU A 135 -5.86 10.66 -4.85
C LEU A 135 -4.90 11.37 -5.81
N TYR A 136 -4.87 12.68 -5.78
CA TYR A 136 -4.03 13.50 -6.64
C TYR A 136 -3.08 14.39 -5.85
N ARG A 137 -2.04 14.88 -6.51
CA ARG A 137 -1.08 15.84 -5.97
C ARG A 137 -0.99 17.03 -6.91
N ARG A 138 -1.00 18.24 -6.34
CA ARG A 138 -0.63 19.46 -7.07
C ARG A 138 0.87 19.70 -6.98
N ASP A 139 1.52 19.99 -8.10
CA ASP A 139 2.94 20.35 -8.13
C ASP A 139 3.17 21.85 -7.88
N ALA A 140 4.42 22.32 -7.99
CA ALA A 140 4.77 23.73 -7.79
C ALA A 140 4.20 24.66 -8.87
N ASN A 141 3.88 24.13 -10.05
CA ASN A 141 3.32 24.89 -11.17
C ASN A 141 1.79 24.95 -11.11
N GLY A 142 1.18 24.29 -10.12
CA GLY A 142 -0.27 24.22 -9.97
C GLY A 142 -0.91 23.06 -10.74
N GLU A 143 -0.13 22.23 -11.43
CA GLU A 143 -0.67 21.09 -12.19
C GLU A 143 -1.05 19.95 -11.23
N SER A 144 -2.22 19.37 -11.45
CA SER A 144 -2.73 18.26 -10.63
C SER A 144 -2.50 16.94 -11.35
N SER A 145 -1.83 16.00 -10.67
CA SER A 145 -1.54 14.66 -11.19
C SER A 145 -2.01 13.58 -10.23
N ILE A 146 -2.58 12.50 -10.77
CA ILE A 146 -3.10 11.37 -10.01
C ILE A 146 -1.91 10.58 -9.47
N GLU A 147 -1.90 10.34 -8.17
CA GLU A 147 -0.89 9.53 -7.48
C GLU A 147 -1.36 8.07 -7.39
N ARG A 148 -2.59 7.87 -6.92
CA ARG A 148 -3.18 6.54 -6.79
C ARG A 148 -4.70 6.59 -6.81
N ILE A 149 -5.30 5.43 -7.05
CA ILE A 149 -6.74 5.21 -6.94
C ILE A 149 -6.97 4.12 -5.91
N VAL A 150 -7.89 4.35 -4.99
CA VAL A 150 -8.16 3.43 -3.89
C VAL A 150 -9.58 2.92 -4.02
N PHE A 151 -9.74 1.61 -4.19
CA PHE A 151 -11.02 0.94 -4.11
C PHE A 151 -11.23 0.44 -2.68
N THR A 152 -12.32 0.83 -2.04
CA THR A 152 -12.68 0.40 -0.68
C THR A 152 -14.00 -0.36 -0.72
N ARG A 153 -14.04 -1.58 -0.17
CA ARG A 153 -15.24 -2.42 -0.21
C ARG A 153 -16.38 -1.73 0.53
N LYS A 154 -17.59 -1.80 -0.02
CA LYS A 154 -18.81 -1.36 0.66
C LYS A 154 -19.07 -2.27 1.86
N LYS A 155 -19.50 -1.68 2.98
CA LYS A 155 -19.95 -2.43 4.16
C LYS A 155 -21.37 -2.91 4.00
#